data_AF-A0A7W1KSY7-F1
#
_entry.id   AF-A0A7W1KSY7-F1
#
_cell.length_a   1.000
_cell.length_b   1.000
_cell.length_c   1.000
_cell.angle_alpha   90.00
_cell.angle_beta   90.00
_cell.angle_gamma   90.00
#
_symmetry.space_group_name_H-M   'P 1'
#
loop_
_entity.id
_entity.type
_entity.pdbx_description
1 polymer ?
#
loop_
_entity_poly.entity_id
_entity_poly.type
_entity_poly.pdbx_seq_one_letter_code
_entity_poly.pdbx_strand_id
1 'polypeptide(L)'
;MELTGQPLSLLAIAEVALGRVAVRIGPEAHERIQASRAVIEQITNGDVVVYGVNTGFGKLADIHVARSDLRQLQLNLVRSHACGIGRPLAEAEVRAMMLLRANVLTLGFSGIRLEVIDLLTQMLNRGVHPMIPEKGSVGASGDLAPLAHLSLALVGEGECFYNGERLDSATALRRADLQPVTLEAKEGLALLNGTQAMHAVGGLALLRAKRLSRVADVAGAMSLEALLGTPVAFDARIQNARPHPGQQAAAEHLRILLRASEIRETHKEGDPR
;
A
#
# COMPACT_ATOMS: atom_id res chain seq x y z
N MET A 1 -9.42 -8.19 -9.83
CA MET A 1 -9.43 -8.53 -8.39
C MET A 1 -10.57 -7.79 -7.72
N GLU A 2 -11.40 -8.49 -6.96
CA GLU A 2 -12.46 -7.84 -6.17
C GLU A 2 -11.89 -7.34 -4.84
N LEU A 3 -12.26 -6.13 -4.44
CA LEU A 3 -11.88 -5.50 -3.18
C LEU A 3 -13.06 -5.60 -2.21
N THR A 4 -12.85 -6.32 -1.11
CA THR A 4 -13.90 -6.54 -0.10
C THR A 4 -13.42 -6.30 1.34
N GLY A 5 -12.21 -5.75 1.48
CA GLY A 5 -11.57 -5.46 2.76
C GLY A 5 -10.76 -6.62 3.31
N GLN A 6 -10.76 -7.77 2.61
CA GLN A 6 -9.99 -8.94 2.99
C GLN A 6 -8.47 -8.70 2.87
N PRO A 7 -7.65 -9.45 3.64
CA PRO A 7 -6.20 -9.37 3.54
C PRO A 7 -5.70 -9.67 2.12
N LEU A 8 -4.80 -8.81 1.63
CA LEU A 8 -4.16 -9.00 0.33
C LEU A 8 -2.75 -9.61 0.53
N SER A 9 -2.42 -10.62 -0.28
CA SER A 9 -1.07 -11.19 -0.27
C SER A 9 -0.06 -10.22 -0.90
N LEU A 10 1.23 -10.35 -0.56
CA LEU A 10 2.29 -9.56 -1.19
C LEU A 10 2.32 -9.71 -2.72
N LEU A 11 2.01 -10.91 -3.22
CA LEU A 11 1.92 -11.17 -4.65
C LEU A 11 0.73 -10.43 -5.28
N ALA A 12 -0.45 -10.47 -4.66
CA ALA A 12 -1.62 -9.73 -5.16
C ALA A 12 -1.36 -8.22 -5.22
N ILE A 13 -0.72 -7.67 -4.18
CA ILE A 13 -0.29 -6.26 -4.16
C ILE A 13 0.65 -5.97 -5.33
N ALA A 14 1.67 -6.81 -5.54
CA ALA A 14 2.64 -6.62 -6.61
C ALA A 14 2.04 -6.75 -8.02
N GLU A 15 1.12 -7.69 -8.24
CA GLU A 15 0.46 -7.86 -9.54
C GLU A 15 -0.36 -6.62 -9.94
N VAL A 16 -1.06 -6.00 -8.98
CA VAL A 16 -1.74 -4.71 -9.21
C VAL A 16 -0.73 -3.57 -9.34
N ALA A 17 0.30 -3.52 -8.50
CA ALA A 17 1.35 -2.50 -8.56
C ALA A 17 2.07 -2.47 -9.92
N LEU A 18 2.24 -3.65 -10.55
CA LEU A 18 2.86 -3.81 -11.87
C LEU A 18 1.87 -3.66 -13.05
N GLY A 19 0.61 -3.30 -12.79
CA GLY A 19 -0.37 -3.07 -13.86
C GLY A 19 -0.97 -4.34 -14.47
N ARG A 20 -0.78 -5.51 -13.85
CA ARG A 20 -1.18 -6.80 -14.43
C ARG A 20 -2.62 -7.19 -14.08
N VAL A 21 -3.18 -6.59 -13.04
CA VAL A 21 -4.52 -6.91 -12.53
C VAL A 21 -5.31 -5.63 -12.29
N ALA A 22 -6.47 -5.51 -12.94
CA ALA A 22 -7.46 -4.49 -12.65
C ALA A 22 -8.24 -4.81 -11.37
N VAL A 23 -8.77 -3.79 -10.71
CA VAL A 23 -9.53 -3.91 -9.45
C VAL A 23 -10.97 -3.46 -9.62
N ARG A 24 -11.88 -4.00 -8.81
CA ARG A 24 -13.25 -3.48 -8.66
C ARG A 24 -13.75 -3.71 -7.24
N ILE A 25 -14.69 -2.89 -6.79
CA ILE A 25 -15.34 -3.08 -5.49
C ILE A 25 -16.20 -4.35 -5.58
N GLY A 26 -16.04 -5.27 -4.63
CA GLY A 26 -16.86 -6.48 -4.59
C GLY A 26 -18.30 -6.16 -4.12
N PRO A 27 -19.33 -6.87 -4.64
CA PRO A 27 -20.72 -6.60 -4.30
C PRO A 27 -20.98 -6.66 -2.79
N GLU A 28 -20.34 -7.61 -2.09
CA GLU A 28 -20.46 -7.79 -0.64
C GLU A 28 -19.99 -6.58 0.20
N ALA A 29 -19.18 -5.67 -0.36
CA ALA A 29 -18.74 -4.47 0.35
C ALA A 29 -19.77 -3.33 0.30
N HIS A 30 -20.67 -3.32 -0.69
CA HIS A 30 -21.54 -2.18 -0.97
C HIS A 30 -22.46 -1.86 0.20
N GLU A 31 -23.12 -2.89 0.75
CA GLU A 31 -24.05 -2.74 1.88
C GLU A 31 -23.34 -2.18 3.12
N ARG A 32 -22.13 -2.66 3.43
CA ARG A 32 -21.36 -2.17 4.59
C ARG A 32 -20.90 -0.73 4.39
N ILE A 33 -20.46 -0.35 3.19
CA ILE A 33 -20.07 1.03 2.86
C ILE A 33 -21.27 1.96 3.03
N GLN A 34 -22.44 1.59 2.49
CA GLN A 34 -23.67 2.37 2.59
C GLN A 34 -24.16 2.49 4.04
N ALA A 35 -24.14 1.41 4.81
CA ALA A 35 -24.50 1.43 6.22
C ALA A 35 -23.57 2.36 7.03
N SER A 36 -22.26 2.28 6.78
CA SER A 36 -21.27 3.19 7.39
C SER A 36 -21.57 4.65 7.08
N ARG A 37 -21.94 4.93 5.83
CA ARG A 37 -22.24 6.28 5.37
C ARG A 37 -23.51 6.83 6.00
N ALA A 38 -24.57 6.02 6.12
CA ALA A 38 -25.82 6.40 6.75
C ALA A 38 -25.62 6.88 8.20
N VAL A 39 -24.69 6.28 8.95
CA VAL A 39 -24.34 6.73 10.31
C VAL A 39 -23.76 8.15 10.30
N ILE A 40 -22.89 8.48 9.32
CA ILE A 40 -22.32 9.84 9.19
C ILE A 40 -23.42 10.84 8.83
N GLU A 41 -24.35 10.45 7.98
CA GLU A 41 -25.49 11.29 7.61
C GLU A 41 -26.43 11.53 8.79
N GLN A 42 -26.67 10.53 9.63
CA GLN A 42 -27.41 10.71 10.89
C GLN A 42 -26.70 11.69 11.83
N ILE A 43 -25.38 11.55 12.03
CA ILE A 43 -24.60 12.45 12.89
C ILE A 43 -24.65 13.89 12.37
N THR A 44 -24.47 14.09 11.06
CA THR A 44 -24.45 15.43 10.45
C THR A 44 -25.83 16.08 10.35
N ASN A 45 -26.91 15.30 10.46
CA ASN A 45 -28.29 15.79 10.53
C ASN A 45 -28.77 16.02 11.97
N GLY A 46 -28.06 15.51 12.99
CA GLY A 46 -28.41 15.65 14.40
C GLY A 46 -27.48 16.60 15.17
N ASP A 47 -27.64 16.61 16.49
CA ASP A 47 -26.89 17.50 17.40
C ASP A 47 -25.65 16.84 18.04
N VAL A 48 -25.33 15.59 17.65
CA VAL A 48 -24.21 14.85 18.24
C VAL A 48 -22.88 15.35 17.69
N VAL A 49 -21.96 15.72 18.57
CA VAL A 49 -20.60 16.15 18.22
C VAL A 49 -19.68 14.93 18.12
N VAL A 50 -19.05 14.74 16.96
CA VAL A 50 -18.19 13.59 16.66
C VAL A 50 -16.90 14.04 15.97
N TYR A 51 -15.77 13.61 16.52
CA TYR A 51 -14.43 13.94 16.03
C TYR A 51 -14.27 13.65 14.53
N GLY A 52 -13.80 14.66 13.79
CA GLY A 52 -13.51 14.53 12.36
C GLY A 52 -14.75 14.38 11.47
N VAL A 53 -15.96 14.50 12.04
CA VAL A 53 -17.23 14.57 11.32
C VAL A 53 -17.76 16.00 11.33
N ASN A 54 -17.96 16.58 12.51
CA ASN A 54 -18.44 17.96 12.73
C ASN A 54 -17.60 18.73 13.76
N THR A 55 -16.32 18.36 13.89
CA THR A 55 -15.32 19.08 14.69
C THR A 55 -14.10 19.43 13.84
N GLY A 56 -13.21 20.27 14.37
CA GLY A 56 -11.83 20.40 13.88
C GLY A 56 -11.00 19.13 14.08
N PHE A 57 -9.73 19.18 13.65
CA PHE A 57 -8.78 18.06 13.69
C PHE A 57 -7.60 18.33 14.63
N GLY A 58 -7.02 17.27 15.20
CA GLY A 58 -5.86 17.38 16.09
C GLY A 58 -6.15 18.28 17.28
N LYS A 59 -5.35 19.35 17.46
CA LYS A 59 -5.53 20.33 18.56
C LYS A 59 -6.88 21.03 18.54
N LEU A 60 -7.58 21.04 17.39
CA LEU A 60 -8.88 21.68 17.22
C LEU A 60 -10.06 20.69 17.36
N ALA A 61 -9.82 19.49 17.90
CA ALA A 61 -10.84 18.46 18.07
C ALA A 61 -12.07 18.91 18.90
N ASP A 62 -11.89 19.88 19.80
CA ASP A 62 -12.95 20.40 20.67
C ASP A 62 -13.76 21.54 20.04
N ILE A 63 -13.41 21.97 18.82
CA ILE A 63 -14.11 23.05 18.12
C ILE A 63 -15.19 22.45 17.22
N HIS A 64 -16.45 22.74 17.51
CA HIS A 64 -17.59 22.38 16.66
C HIS A 64 -17.58 23.18 15.35
N VAL A 65 -17.94 22.54 14.25
CA VAL A 65 -18.00 23.14 12.92
C VAL A 65 -19.42 23.03 12.37
N ALA A 66 -19.95 24.15 11.89
CA ALA A 66 -21.29 24.21 11.33
C ALA A 66 -21.42 23.32 10.07
N ARG A 67 -22.61 22.76 9.87
CA ARG A 67 -22.90 21.87 8.75
C ARG A 67 -22.55 22.46 7.38
N SER A 68 -22.80 23.76 7.19
CA SER A 68 -22.49 24.49 5.95
C SER A 68 -21.02 24.45 5.58
N ASP A 69 -20.14 24.32 6.58
CA ASP A 69 -18.71 24.45 6.43
C ASP A 69 -18.00 23.09 6.33
N LEU A 70 -18.72 21.97 6.52
CA LEU A 70 -18.12 20.63 6.59
C LEU A 70 -17.41 20.21 5.30
N ARG A 71 -17.95 20.58 4.13
CA ARG A 71 -17.29 20.32 2.84
C ARG A 71 -15.98 21.09 2.73
N GLN A 72 -16.02 22.38 3.07
CA GLN A 72 -14.83 23.22 3.06
C GLN A 72 -13.79 22.74 4.07
N LEU A 73 -14.23 22.27 5.25
CA LEU A 73 -13.38 21.66 6.26
C LEU A 73 -12.62 20.44 5.71
N GLN A 74 -13.29 19.53 4.98
CA GLN A 74 -12.61 18.38 4.39
C GLN A 74 -11.59 18.78 3.33
N LEU A 75 -11.95 19.74 2.46
CA LEU A 75 -11.03 20.24 1.44
C LEU A 75 -9.81 20.92 2.06
N ASN A 76 -10.01 21.72 3.10
CA ASN A 76 -8.95 22.39 3.85
C ASN A 76 -8.05 21.37 4.56
N LEU A 77 -8.61 20.29 5.10
CA LEU A 77 -7.83 19.19 5.68
C LEU A 77 -6.88 18.60 4.63
N VAL A 78 -7.41 18.23 3.45
CA VAL A 78 -6.60 17.66 2.36
C VAL A 78 -5.47 18.64 1.96
N ARG A 79 -5.80 19.90 1.69
CA ARG A 79 -4.83 20.91 1.25
C ARG A 79 -3.74 21.17 2.30
N SER A 80 -4.13 21.35 3.57
CA SER A 80 -3.18 21.66 4.65
C SER A 80 -2.22 20.51 4.96
N HIS A 81 -2.63 19.26 4.70
CA HIS A 81 -1.82 18.08 4.98
C HIS A 81 -1.00 17.61 3.77
N ALA A 82 -1.24 18.15 2.58
CA ALA A 82 -0.45 17.86 1.37
C ALA A 82 0.94 18.55 1.39
N CYS A 83 1.68 18.34 2.48
CA CYS A 83 2.98 18.96 2.77
C CYS A 83 4.17 18.01 2.53
N GLY A 84 3.95 16.91 1.80
CA GLY A 84 5.02 15.99 1.42
C GLY A 84 6.10 16.65 0.55
N ILE A 85 7.34 16.19 0.68
CA ILE A 85 8.52 16.70 -0.05
C ILE A 85 9.40 15.57 -0.60
N GLY A 86 10.38 15.94 -1.42
CA GLY A 86 11.35 15.00 -1.98
C GLY A 86 10.96 14.50 -3.36
N ARG A 87 11.58 13.39 -3.78
CA ARG A 87 11.29 12.79 -5.09
C ARG A 87 9.91 12.15 -5.09
N PRO A 88 9.24 12.04 -6.24
CA PRO A 88 8.02 11.25 -6.35
C PRO A 88 8.29 9.79 -5.96
N LEU A 89 7.33 9.16 -5.29
CA LEU A 89 7.25 7.71 -5.13
C LEU A 89 7.25 7.04 -6.51
N ALA A 90 7.77 5.81 -6.58
CA ALA A 90 7.72 5.05 -7.81
C ALA A 90 6.25 4.71 -8.17
N GLU A 91 5.94 4.61 -9.47
CA GLU A 91 4.58 4.31 -9.93
C GLU A 91 3.99 3.06 -9.26
N ALA A 92 4.79 1.99 -9.13
CA ALA A 92 4.38 0.77 -8.46
C ALA A 92 3.99 1.00 -6.98
N GLU A 93 4.68 1.89 -6.27
CA GLU A 93 4.39 2.25 -4.88
C GLU A 93 3.10 3.06 -4.79
N VAL A 94 2.89 4.02 -5.70
CA VAL A 94 1.63 4.79 -5.79
C VAL A 94 0.45 3.86 -6.08
N ARG A 95 0.58 2.97 -7.06
CA ARG A 95 -0.45 1.98 -7.42
C ARG A 95 -0.78 1.04 -6.26
N ALA A 96 0.23 0.56 -5.55
CA ALA A 96 0.04 -0.25 -4.34
C ALA A 96 -0.66 0.55 -3.23
N MET A 97 -0.31 1.83 -3.05
CA MET A 97 -0.93 2.70 -2.06
C MET A 97 -2.42 2.94 -2.38
N MET A 98 -2.75 3.20 -3.65
CA MET A 98 -4.14 3.36 -4.13
C MET A 98 -4.95 2.08 -3.89
N LEU A 99 -4.39 0.91 -4.25
CA LEU A 99 -5.01 -0.39 -4.01
C LEU A 99 -5.32 -0.59 -2.53
N LEU A 100 -4.32 -0.40 -1.66
CA LEU A 100 -4.46 -0.64 -0.23
C LEU A 100 -5.46 0.34 0.39
N ARG A 101 -5.53 1.58 -0.10
CA ARG A 101 -6.51 2.56 0.36
C ARG A 101 -7.91 2.17 -0.09
N ALA A 102 -8.10 1.83 -1.36
CA ALA A 102 -9.40 1.35 -1.84
C ALA A 102 -9.86 0.13 -1.03
N ASN A 103 -8.99 -0.87 -0.84
CA ASN A 103 -9.34 -2.09 -0.12
C ASN A 103 -9.73 -1.83 1.35
N VAL A 104 -8.98 -1.01 2.10
CA VAL A 104 -9.34 -0.75 3.51
C VAL A 104 -10.68 -0.01 3.63
N LEU A 105 -11.01 0.88 2.69
CA LEU A 105 -12.27 1.62 2.70
C LEU A 105 -13.48 0.69 2.45
N THR A 106 -13.29 -0.41 1.72
CA THR A 106 -14.35 -1.42 1.51
C THR A 106 -14.70 -2.24 2.75
N LEU A 107 -13.96 -2.10 3.87
CA LEU A 107 -14.37 -2.69 5.15
C LEU A 107 -15.68 -2.07 5.68
N GLY A 108 -16.01 -0.83 5.30
CA GLY A 108 -17.25 -0.17 5.74
C GLY A 108 -17.19 0.43 7.14
N PHE A 109 -16.01 0.84 7.62
CA PHE A 109 -15.86 1.54 8.91
C PHE A 109 -15.47 3.03 8.75
N SER A 110 -15.36 3.49 7.51
CA SER A 110 -14.81 4.81 7.20
C SER A 110 -15.87 5.90 7.00
N GLY A 111 -17.14 5.55 6.76
CA GLY A 111 -18.20 6.52 6.51
C GLY A 111 -18.04 7.33 5.21
N ILE A 112 -17.19 6.84 4.31
CA ILE A 112 -16.94 7.43 2.99
C ILE A 112 -17.99 6.93 1.98
N ARG A 113 -18.37 7.75 1.01
CA ARG A 113 -19.29 7.33 -0.05
C ARG A 113 -18.63 6.36 -1.02
N LEU A 114 -19.45 5.48 -1.61
CA LEU A 114 -19.04 4.48 -2.57
C LEU A 114 -18.37 5.12 -3.81
N GLU A 115 -18.90 6.23 -4.31
CA GLU A 115 -18.38 6.94 -5.49
C GLU A 115 -16.93 7.41 -5.34
N VAL A 116 -16.48 7.69 -4.11
CA VAL A 116 -15.09 8.10 -3.86
C VAL A 116 -14.14 6.90 -3.97
N ILE A 117 -14.55 5.75 -3.44
CA ILE A 117 -13.79 4.49 -3.57
C ILE A 117 -13.78 4.04 -5.03
N ASP A 118 -14.91 4.23 -5.73
CA ASP A 118 -15.05 3.89 -7.14
C ASP A 118 -14.12 4.75 -8.01
N LEU A 119 -14.11 6.08 -7.82
CA LEU A 119 -13.17 6.97 -8.51
C LEU A 119 -11.71 6.54 -8.26
N LEU A 120 -11.33 6.25 -7.01
CA LEU A 120 -9.99 5.78 -6.68
C LEU A 120 -9.62 4.48 -7.43
N THR A 121 -10.56 3.55 -7.50
CA THR A 121 -10.43 2.28 -8.22
C THR A 121 -10.31 2.51 -9.72
N GLN A 122 -11.12 3.42 -10.28
CA GLN A 122 -11.08 3.79 -11.69
C GLN A 122 -9.80 4.52 -12.08
N MET A 123 -9.30 5.43 -11.26
CA MET A 123 -8.00 6.08 -11.46
C MET A 123 -6.87 5.04 -11.54
N LEU A 124 -6.85 4.07 -10.61
CA LEU A 124 -5.86 3.00 -10.59
C LEU A 124 -5.90 2.15 -11.87
N ASN A 125 -7.11 1.78 -12.31
CA ASN A 125 -7.33 0.96 -13.50
C ASN A 125 -7.02 1.71 -14.80
N ARG A 126 -7.37 3.00 -14.89
CA ARG A 126 -7.15 3.84 -16.07
C ARG A 126 -5.75 4.47 -16.13
N GLY A 127 -4.89 4.22 -15.14
CA GLY A 127 -3.51 4.68 -15.16
C GLY A 127 -3.32 6.15 -14.75
N VAL A 128 -4.26 6.73 -14.00
CA VAL A 128 -4.12 8.07 -13.42
C VAL A 128 -3.49 7.92 -12.04
N HIS A 129 -2.20 8.22 -11.92
CA HIS A 129 -1.45 8.02 -10.67
C HIS A 129 -1.04 9.36 -10.08
N PRO A 130 -1.47 9.69 -8.85
CA PRO A 130 -1.07 10.95 -8.22
C PRO A 130 0.45 11.09 -8.12
N MET A 131 0.97 12.31 -8.28
CA MET A 131 2.35 12.64 -7.94
C MET A 131 2.45 12.75 -6.43
N ILE A 132 3.10 11.78 -5.79
CA ILE A 132 3.19 11.69 -4.33
C ILE A 132 4.65 11.79 -3.91
N PRO A 133 5.06 12.83 -3.17
CA PRO A 133 6.42 12.93 -2.66
C PRO A 133 6.76 11.82 -1.64
N GLU A 134 8.01 11.34 -1.65
CA GLU A 134 8.48 10.19 -0.86
C GLU A 134 8.66 10.48 0.64
N LYS A 135 8.69 11.76 1.07
CA LYS A 135 8.91 12.17 2.47
C LYS A 135 7.77 13.03 3.00
N GLY A 136 7.54 12.95 4.31
CA GLY A 136 6.58 13.80 5.04
C GLY A 136 5.76 13.01 6.07
N SER A 137 5.55 11.71 5.85
CA SER A 137 4.95 10.84 6.87
C SER A 137 5.94 10.58 8.01
N VAL A 138 5.43 10.58 9.24
CA VAL A 138 6.14 10.13 10.46
C VAL A 138 5.65 8.78 10.96
N GLY A 139 4.66 8.19 10.28
CA GLY A 139 4.14 6.84 10.56
C GLY A 139 3.45 6.62 11.93
N ALA A 140 3.16 7.69 12.69
CA ALA A 140 2.60 7.57 14.04
C ALA A 140 1.06 7.44 14.06
N SER A 141 0.34 8.32 13.33
CA SER A 141 -1.13 8.37 13.28
C SER A 141 -1.68 8.21 11.86
N GLY A 142 -0.85 7.68 10.96
CA GLY A 142 -1.15 7.52 9.54
C GLY A 142 -0.16 8.26 8.63
N ASP A 143 -0.14 7.87 7.36
CA ASP A 143 0.64 8.46 6.28
C ASP A 143 -0.07 9.71 5.73
N LEU A 144 -0.33 10.67 6.61
CA LEU A 144 -1.17 11.84 6.33
C LEU A 144 -0.72 12.60 5.08
N ALA A 145 0.57 12.94 4.98
CA ALA A 145 1.06 13.74 3.86
C ALA A 145 1.01 13.00 2.51
N PRO A 146 1.50 11.76 2.37
CA PRO A 146 1.33 10.99 1.14
C PRO A 146 -0.14 10.78 0.74
N LEU A 147 -1.01 10.47 1.71
CA LEU A 147 -2.43 10.25 1.44
C LEU A 147 -3.18 11.56 1.14
N ALA A 148 -2.72 12.69 1.64
CA ALA A 148 -3.24 14.00 1.26
C ALA A 148 -2.94 14.33 -0.21
N HIS A 149 -1.73 14.02 -0.70
CA HIS A 149 -1.40 14.16 -2.13
C HIS A 149 -2.26 13.24 -3.03
N LEU A 150 -2.52 12.00 -2.60
CA LEU A 150 -3.50 11.13 -3.29
C LEU A 150 -4.90 11.76 -3.29
N SER A 151 -5.31 12.37 -2.18
CA SER A 151 -6.65 12.94 -2.02
C SER A 151 -6.85 14.23 -2.82
N LEU A 152 -5.79 15.04 -2.99
CA LEU A 152 -5.82 16.19 -3.89
C LEU A 152 -6.20 15.74 -5.31
N ALA A 153 -5.60 14.66 -5.80
CA ALA A 153 -5.90 14.15 -7.13
C ALA A 153 -7.37 13.75 -7.29
N LEU A 154 -7.99 13.15 -6.28
CA LEU A 154 -9.42 12.78 -6.29
C LEU A 154 -10.35 14.00 -6.44
N VAL A 155 -9.97 15.15 -5.88
CA VAL A 155 -10.73 16.40 -5.99
C VAL A 155 -10.30 17.26 -7.19
N GLY A 156 -9.42 16.75 -8.05
CA GLY A 156 -8.92 17.44 -9.24
C GLY A 156 -7.80 18.46 -8.95
N GLU A 157 -7.25 18.47 -7.74
CA GLU A 157 -6.13 19.32 -7.35
C GLU A 157 -4.79 18.57 -7.36
N GLY A 158 -3.68 19.30 -7.30
CA GLY A 158 -2.35 18.72 -7.37
C GLY A 158 -2.02 18.20 -8.78
N GLU A 159 -1.14 17.20 -8.82
CA GLU A 159 -0.60 16.67 -10.08
C GLU A 159 -0.71 15.15 -10.13
N CYS A 160 -0.80 14.61 -11.34
CA CYS A 160 -0.80 13.18 -11.63
C CYS A 160 0.19 12.86 -12.76
N PHE A 161 0.68 11.64 -12.78
CA PHE A 161 1.23 11.01 -13.97
C PHE A 161 0.10 10.28 -14.72
N TYR A 162 0.02 10.52 -16.04
CA TYR A 162 -0.92 9.85 -16.94
C TYR A 162 -0.28 9.68 -18.32
N ASN A 163 -0.24 8.45 -18.84
CA ASN A 163 0.42 8.11 -20.10
C ASN A 163 1.87 8.63 -20.23
N GLY A 164 2.64 8.59 -19.12
CA GLY A 164 4.03 9.04 -19.08
C GLY A 164 4.21 10.56 -18.93
N GLU A 165 3.14 11.35 -18.96
CA GLU A 165 3.17 12.80 -18.76
C GLU A 165 2.78 13.18 -17.34
N ARG A 166 3.44 14.21 -16.78
CA ARG A 166 3.01 14.87 -15.54
C ARG A 166 2.05 16.00 -15.88
N LEU A 167 0.84 15.95 -15.34
CA LEU A 167 -0.26 16.86 -15.63
C LEU A 167 -0.91 17.35 -14.33
N ASP A 168 -1.64 18.47 -14.39
CA ASP A 168 -2.58 18.80 -13.33
C ASP A 168 -3.65 17.70 -13.22
N SER A 169 -4.07 17.38 -11.99
CA SER A 169 -4.97 16.25 -11.74
C SER A 169 -6.32 16.39 -12.47
N ALA A 170 -6.88 17.60 -12.55
CA ALA A 170 -8.12 17.83 -13.28
C ALA A 170 -7.98 17.48 -14.78
N THR A 171 -6.87 17.86 -15.42
CA THR A 171 -6.58 17.47 -16.81
C THR A 171 -6.38 15.97 -16.94
N ALA A 172 -5.64 15.33 -16.05
CA ALA A 172 -5.43 13.88 -16.08
C ALA A 172 -6.76 13.11 -15.95
N LEU A 173 -7.62 13.50 -15.00
CA LEU A 173 -8.96 12.93 -14.82
C LEU A 173 -9.81 13.10 -16.08
N ARG A 174 -9.90 14.32 -16.64
CA ARG A 174 -10.67 14.57 -17.87
C ARG A 174 -10.17 13.74 -19.05
N ARG A 175 -8.84 13.65 -19.25
CA ARG A 175 -8.25 12.83 -20.33
C ARG A 175 -8.53 11.34 -20.16
N ALA A 176 -8.67 10.89 -18.91
CA ALA A 176 -9.05 9.52 -18.58
C ALA A 176 -10.58 9.30 -18.52
N ASP A 177 -11.40 10.28 -18.91
CA ASP A 177 -12.86 10.24 -18.81
C ASP A 177 -13.36 9.95 -17.38
N LEU A 178 -12.78 10.68 -16.42
CA LEU A 178 -13.12 10.67 -15.00
C LEU A 178 -13.46 12.08 -14.53
N GLN A 179 -14.30 12.17 -13.51
CA GLN A 179 -14.70 13.43 -12.90
C GLN A 179 -14.17 13.52 -11.46
N PRO A 180 -13.71 14.69 -11.01
CA PRO A 180 -13.30 14.87 -9.62
C PRO A 180 -14.50 14.79 -8.68
N VAL A 181 -14.27 14.28 -7.46
CA VAL A 181 -15.29 14.25 -6.40
C VAL A 181 -15.29 15.55 -5.61
N THR A 182 -16.45 15.93 -5.10
CA THR A 182 -16.57 16.93 -4.03
C THR A 182 -16.69 16.18 -2.70
N LEU A 183 -15.77 16.43 -1.77
CA LEU A 183 -15.74 15.73 -0.48
C LEU A 183 -16.89 16.17 0.44
N GLU A 184 -17.50 15.19 1.09
CA GLU A 184 -18.52 15.37 2.13
C GLU A 184 -17.93 15.12 3.52
N ALA A 185 -18.71 15.40 4.57
CA ALA A 185 -18.31 15.19 5.96
C ALA A 185 -17.61 13.83 6.17
N LYS A 186 -16.50 13.86 6.92
CA LYS A 186 -15.58 12.76 7.22
C LYS A 186 -14.72 12.25 6.06
N GLU A 187 -15.00 12.57 4.80
CA GLU A 187 -14.34 11.94 3.66
C GLU A 187 -12.86 12.33 3.51
N GLY A 188 -12.50 13.57 3.84
CA GLY A 188 -11.09 13.98 3.85
C GLY A 188 -10.29 13.18 4.87
N LEU A 189 -10.79 13.09 6.11
CA LEU A 189 -10.14 12.28 7.15
C LEU A 189 -10.13 10.79 6.80
N ALA A 190 -11.23 10.31 6.21
CA ALA A 190 -11.34 8.95 5.70
C ALA A 190 -10.50 8.69 4.45
N LEU A 191 -9.77 9.65 3.88
CA LEU A 191 -8.76 9.36 2.87
C LEU A 191 -7.35 9.46 3.45
N LEU A 192 -7.10 10.43 4.33
CA LEU A 192 -5.78 10.74 4.88
C LEU A 192 -5.36 9.80 6.01
N ASN A 193 -6.30 9.34 6.83
CA ASN A 193 -5.97 8.58 8.03
C ASN A 193 -5.84 7.08 7.72
N GLY A 194 -4.59 6.61 7.61
CA GLY A 194 -4.23 5.21 7.49
C GLY A 194 -2.75 5.01 7.12
N THR A 195 -2.29 3.77 7.04
CA THR A 195 -0.86 3.42 6.90
C THR A 195 -0.50 2.88 5.52
N GLN A 196 -1.20 3.33 4.48
CA GLN A 196 -1.08 2.74 3.14
C GLN A 196 0.24 3.06 2.44
N ALA A 197 0.88 4.20 2.71
CA ALA A 197 2.13 4.55 2.06
C ALA A 197 3.26 3.65 2.58
N MET A 198 3.38 3.50 3.90
CA MET A 198 4.37 2.59 4.49
C MET A 198 4.09 1.13 4.14
N HIS A 199 2.81 0.71 4.06
CA HIS A 199 2.46 -0.63 3.62
C HIS A 199 2.78 -0.88 2.15
N ALA A 200 2.59 0.11 1.27
CA ALA A 200 2.94 -0.01 -0.14
C ALA A 200 4.46 -0.15 -0.33
N VAL A 201 5.23 0.79 0.22
CA VAL A 201 6.70 0.80 0.11
C VAL A 201 7.29 -0.44 0.80
N GLY A 202 6.89 -0.69 2.04
CA GLY A 202 7.37 -1.81 2.85
C GLY A 202 6.95 -3.17 2.29
N GLY A 203 5.72 -3.30 1.79
CA GLY A 203 5.22 -4.55 1.20
C GLY A 203 5.97 -4.92 -0.09
N LEU A 204 6.16 -3.95 -0.99
CA LEU A 204 6.94 -4.18 -2.22
C LEU A 204 8.42 -4.41 -1.93
N ALA A 205 8.99 -3.71 -0.94
CA ALA A 205 10.36 -3.96 -0.48
C ALA A 205 10.50 -5.38 0.12
N LEU A 206 9.56 -5.82 0.95
CA LEU A 206 9.57 -7.14 1.56
C LEU A 206 9.46 -8.25 0.50
N LEU A 207 8.61 -8.08 -0.51
CA LEU A 207 8.53 -9.04 -1.61
C LEU A 207 9.85 -9.14 -2.37
N ARG A 208 10.48 -8.00 -2.68
CA ARG A 208 11.81 -7.96 -3.31
C ARG A 208 12.86 -8.62 -2.43
N ALA A 209 12.86 -8.36 -1.11
CA ALA A 209 13.79 -8.96 -0.16
C ALA A 209 13.63 -10.49 -0.08
N LYS A 210 12.39 -11.01 -0.08
CA LYS A 210 12.13 -12.46 -0.13
C LYS A 210 12.68 -13.10 -1.41
N ARG A 211 12.55 -12.42 -2.55
CA ARG A 211 13.15 -12.87 -3.82
C ARG A 211 14.67 -12.82 -3.76
N LEU A 212 15.22 -11.72 -3.25
CA LEU A 212 16.67 -11.52 -3.12
C LEU A 212 17.30 -12.58 -2.21
N SER A 213 16.65 -12.95 -1.10
CA SER A 213 17.11 -14.04 -0.23
C SER A 213 17.28 -15.36 -0.97
N ARG A 214 16.33 -15.72 -1.85
CA ARG A 214 16.44 -16.94 -2.67
C ARG A 214 17.55 -16.85 -3.71
N VAL A 215 17.76 -15.67 -4.30
CA VAL A 215 18.88 -15.43 -5.23
C VAL A 215 20.21 -15.53 -4.50
N ALA A 216 20.29 -15.03 -3.26
CA ALA A 216 21.47 -15.16 -2.42
C ALA A 216 21.77 -16.62 -2.07
N ASP A 217 20.77 -17.46 -1.82
CA ASP A 217 20.97 -18.90 -1.63
C ASP A 217 21.60 -19.55 -2.88
N VAL A 218 21.12 -19.20 -4.08
CA VAL A 218 21.70 -19.69 -5.35
C VAL A 218 23.15 -19.23 -5.53
N ALA A 219 23.42 -17.94 -5.36
CA ALA A 219 24.76 -17.39 -5.47
C ALA A 219 25.71 -18.00 -4.41
N GLY A 220 25.21 -18.25 -3.20
CA GLY A 220 25.92 -18.92 -2.12
C GLY A 220 26.26 -20.37 -2.46
N ALA A 221 25.33 -21.13 -3.05
CA ALA A 221 25.59 -22.48 -3.52
C ALA A 221 26.68 -22.50 -4.60
N MET A 222 26.58 -21.65 -5.61
CA MET A 222 27.60 -21.54 -6.67
C MET A 222 28.99 -21.17 -6.11
N SER A 223 29.04 -20.24 -5.15
CA SER A 223 30.28 -19.83 -4.50
C SER A 223 30.88 -20.97 -3.67
N LEU A 224 30.04 -21.74 -2.97
CA LEU A 224 30.48 -22.91 -2.22
C LEU A 224 31.09 -23.96 -3.15
N GLU A 225 30.45 -24.25 -4.28
CA GLU A 225 31.00 -25.18 -5.27
C GLU A 225 32.34 -24.68 -5.82
N ALA A 226 32.43 -23.42 -6.22
CA ALA A 226 33.66 -22.84 -6.76
C ALA A 226 34.84 -22.88 -5.77
N LEU A 227 34.56 -22.78 -4.47
CA LEU A 227 35.56 -22.86 -3.40
C LEU A 227 35.81 -24.29 -2.91
N LEU A 228 35.21 -25.30 -3.53
CA LEU A 228 35.24 -26.69 -3.09
C LEU A 228 34.83 -26.82 -1.61
N GLY A 229 33.76 -26.13 -1.21
CA GLY A 229 33.32 -26.06 0.18
C GLY A 229 32.52 -27.29 0.65
N THR A 230 32.55 -27.56 1.95
CA THR A 230 31.84 -28.69 2.57
C THR A 230 30.38 -28.37 2.91
N PRO A 231 29.37 -29.06 2.33
CA PRO A 231 27.96 -28.78 2.56
C PRO A 231 27.40 -29.44 3.84
N VAL A 232 28.23 -30.16 4.61
CA VAL A 232 27.84 -30.83 5.87
C VAL A 232 27.21 -29.85 6.85
N ALA A 233 27.66 -28.58 6.84
CA ALA A 233 27.09 -27.53 7.67
C ALA A 233 25.57 -27.35 7.48
N PHE A 234 25.01 -27.71 6.32
CA PHE A 234 23.59 -27.55 6.00
C PHE A 234 22.74 -28.78 6.36
N ASP A 235 23.33 -29.83 6.95
CA ASP A 235 22.62 -31.04 7.36
C ASP A 235 21.42 -30.71 8.27
N ALA A 236 20.27 -31.30 7.95
CA ALA A 236 19.02 -31.01 8.66
C ALA A 236 19.13 -31.24 10.17
N ARG A 237 19.92 -32.22 10.63
CA ARG A 237 20.11 -32.51 12.06
C ARG A 237 20.84 -31.36 12.77
N ILE A 238 21.88 -30.80 12.14
CA ILE A 238 22.62 -29.65 12.64
C ILE A 238 21.72 -28.42 12.70
N GLN A 239 20.94 -28.21 11.64
CA GLN A 239 20.04 -27.06 11.53
C GLN A 239 18.86 -27.15 12.51
N ASN A 240 18.34 -28.35 12.77
CA ASN A 240 17.27 -28.62 13.72
C ASN A 240 17.71 -28.49 15.19
N ALA A 241 19.02 -28.51 15.47
CA ALA A 241 19.53 -28.22 16.81
C ALA A 241 19.32 -26.75 17.24
N ARG A 242 18.98 -25.85 16.31
CA ARG A 242 18.66 -24.45 16.58
C ARG A 242 17.22 -24.11 16.16
N PRO A 243 16.46 -23.34 16.96
CA PRO A 243 15.05 -23.04 16.71
C PRO A 243 14.85 -21.85 15.76
N HIS A 244 15.67 -21.73 14.70
CA HIS A 244 15.62 -20.59 13.78
C HIS A 244 15.04 -21.00 12.41
N PRO A 245 13.78 -20.65 12.09
CA PRO A 245 13.13 -21.11 10.87
C PRO A 245 13.80 -20.57 9.59
N GLY A 246 14.30 -19.33 9.61
CA GLY A 246 15.04 -18.78 8.47
C GLY A 246 16.36 -19.50 8.19
N GLN A 247 17.07 -19.92 9.24
CA GLN A 247 18.31 -20.69 9.14
C GLN A 247 18.03 -22.07 8.51
N GLN A 248 16.98 -22.75 9.00
CA GLN A 248 16.56 -24.05 8.49
C GLN A 248 16.13 -23.99 7.03
N ALA A 249 15.35 -22.96 6.64
CA ALA A 249 14.90 -22.77 5.26
C ALA A 249 16.08 -22.52 4.29
N ALA A 250 17.03 -21.66 4.66
CA ALA A 250 18.21 -21.39 3.83
C ALA A 250 19.07 -22.66 3.64
N ALA A 251 19.31 -23.41 4.73
CA ALA A 251 20.07 -24.65 4.66
C ALA A 251 19.35 -25.74 3.85
N GLU A 252 18.03 -25.83 3.92
CA GLU A 252 17.24 -26.71 3.05
C GLU A 252 17.39 -26.33 1.58
N HIS A 253 17.26 -25.05 1.22
CA HIS A 253 17.49 -24.60 -0.15
C HIS A 253 18.89 -24.94 -0.65
N LEU A 254 19.93 -24.67 0.15
CA LEU A 254 21.31 -25.00 -0.21
C LEU A 254 21.50 -26.51 -0.41
N ARG A 255 20.93 -27.36 0.46
CA ARG A 255 20.97 -28.83 0.26
C ARG A 255 20.27 -29.27 -1.02
N ILE A 256 19.18 -28.61 -1.41
CA ILE A 256 18.46 -28.92 -2.66
C ILE A 256 19.32 -28.51 -3.86
N LEU A 257 19.89 -27.30 -3.84
CA LEU A 257 20.70 -26.75 -4.93
C LEU A 257 21.99 -27.54 -5.15
N LEU A 258 22.64 -27.98 -4.07
CA LEU A 258 23.91 -28.72 -4.09
C LEU A 258 23.72 -30.23 -4.24
N ARG A 259 22.48 -30.70 -4.41
CA ARG A 259 22.19 -32.12 -4.52
C ARG A 259 22.86 -32.68 -5.78
N ALA A 260 23.58 -33.78 -5.62
CA ALA A 260 24.31 -34.44 -6.70
C ALA A 260 25.35 -33.54 -7.39
N SER A 261 25.94 -32.59 -6.66
CA SER A 261 27.10 -31.81 -7.13
C SER A 261 28.27 -32.73 -7.47
N GLU A 262 28.67 -32.76 -8.74
CA GLU A 262 29.88 -33.46 -9.19
C GLU A 262 31.14 -32.81 -8.60
N ILE A 263 31.13 -31.47 -8.48
CA ILE A 263 32.23 -30.71 -7.90
C ILE A 263 32.47 -31.17 -6.45
N ARG A 264 31.41 -31.38 -5.66
CA ARG A 264 31.53 -31.91 -4.29
C ARG A 264 32.21 -33.28 -4.24
N GLU A 265 31.88 -34.19 -5.15
CA GLU A 265 32.46 -35.53 -5.13
C GLU A 265 33.97 -35.51 -5.43
N THR A 266 34.48 -34.53 -6.20
CA THR A 266 35.91 -34.45 -6.55
C THR A 266 36.85 -34.22 -5.36
N HIS A 267 36.35 -33.67 -4.26
CA HIS A 267 37.15 -33.30 -3.08
C HIS A 267 36.56 -33.87 -1.79
N LYS A 268 35.78 -34.95 -1.87
CA LYS A 268 35.15 -35.57 -0.70
C LYS A 268 36.13 -36.35 0.16
N GLU A 269 37.16 -36.91 -0.47
CA GLU A 269 38.22 -37.66 0.18
C GLU A 269 39.49 -36.80 0.24
N GLY A 270 40.14 -36.75 1.40
CA GLY A 270 41.37 -35.98 1.59
C GLY A 270 41.19 -34.46 1.71
N ASP A 271 39.97 -33.95 1.88
CA ASP A 271 39.73 -32.52 2.18
C ASP A 271 40.28 -32.19 3.59
N PRO A 272 41.26 -31.28 3.73
CA PRO A 272 41.76 -30.87 5.04
C PRO A 272 40.81 -29.90 5.78
N ARG A 273 39.64 -29.58 5.20
CA ARG A 273 38.63 -28.63 5.72
C ARG A 273 37.34 -29.36 6.12
#